data_AF-A0A857D4S9-F1
#
_entry.id   AF-A0A857D4S9-F1
#
_cell.length_a   1.000
_cell.length_b   1.000
_cell.length_c   1.000
_cell.angle_alpha   90.00
_cell.angle_beta   90.00
_cell.angle_gamma   90.00
#
_symmetry.space_group_name_H-M   'P 1'
#
loop_
_entity.id
_entity.type
_entity.pdbx_description
1 polymer ?
#
loop_
_entity_poly.entity_id
_entity_poly.type
_entity_poly.pdbx_seq_one_letter_code
_entity_poly.pdbx_strand_id
1 'polypeptide(L)'
;MKKHQKDHVRDQLLSKLSEYGVAWDFDSQKLIVDDLRFMQNRLAKHTNSKGLKYEEEFKNCLAKPEEIDILKINPYLEVVNTQKQRELWTYATSFWSIPVTTGYGRRIRFLVFDEQNNKLIGIFGLSDPIIGLGVRDQYITWTKDQKLERLYNCMTAYILGAVPPYNLVLGSKLIALCLMFPEVRKHFYEKYKNRVSIISGQNKQADLVYIDTLGAFGKSAIYNRLMNWKFIGYTKGQSHLHITANGSWELIKQVVPETFFDTYKFGQGPNWKLRVLKKGLRELGFSEDMLSIGWQRGYYSCTIAENWQEYLLGESNQPQWKILDRNKLIKYWKDQWIIPRLDKLEENLRKTKSLD
;
A
#
# COMPACT_ATOMS: atom_id res chain seq x y z
N MET A 1 4.15 30.26 22.50
CA MET A 1 2.99 29.64 23.18
C MET A 1 3.31 29.45 24.66
N LYS A 2 2.38 29.74 25.58
CA LYS A 2 2.62 29.62 27.05
C LYS A 2 2.67 28.13 27.46
N LYS A 3 3.34 27.80 28.57
CA LYS A 3 3.49 26.41 29.06
C LYS A 3 2.14 25.68 29.22
N HIS A 4 1.17 26.30 29.89
CA HIS A 4 -0.18 25.74 30.09
C HIS A 4 -0.90 25.40 28.77
N GLN A 5 -0.67 26.17 27.69
CA GLN A 5 -1.27 25.87 26.39
C GLN A 5 -0.63 24.62 25.76
N LYS A 6 0.68 24.41 25.95
CA LYS A 6 1.38 23.20 25.49
C LYS A 6 0.91 21.97 26.26
N ASP A 7 0.72 22.09 27.57
CA ASP A 7 0.22 21.01 28.41
C ASP A 7 -1.20 20.59 27.98
N HIS A 8 -2.08 21.55 27.68
CA HIS A 8 -3.41 21.24 27.14
C HIS A 8 -3.36 20.49 25.80
N VAL A 9 -2.52 20.93 24.86
CA VAL A 9 -2.34 20.25 23.56
C VAL A 9 -1.77 18.84 23.75
N ARG A 10 -0.85 18.67 24.70
CA ARG A 10 -0.27 17.37 25.08
C ARG A 10 -1.35 16.41 25.58
N ASP A 11 -2.22 16.85 26.49
CA ASP A 11 -3.29 16.02 27.04
C ASP A 11 -4.32 15.63 25.97
N GLN A 12 -4.67 16.58 25.08
CA GLN A 12 -5.54 16.29 23.94
C GLN A 12 -4.92 15.25 22.99
N LEU A 13 -3.61 15.34 22.72
CA LEU A 13 -2.92 14.37 21.88
C LEU A 13 -2.98 12.97 22.48
N LEU A 14 -2.71 12.83 23.78
CA LEU A 14 -2.75 11.55 24.49
C LEU A 14 -4.16 10.98 24.56
N SER A 15 -5.16 11.82 24.85
CA SER A 15 -6.57 11.43 24.83
C SER A 15 -6.97 10.87 23.46
N LYS A 16 -6.61 11.56 22.36
CA LYS A 16 -6.86 11.06 21.01
C LYS A 16 -6.10 9.80 20.65
N LEU A 17 -4.95 9.51 21.26
CA LEU A 17 -4.26 8.23 21.05
C LEU A 17 -5.00 7.10 21.77
N SER A 18 -5.50 7.37 22.99
CA SER A 18 -6.22 6.38 23.80
C SER A 18 -7.51 5.89 23.14
N GLU A 19 -8.21 6.75 22.39
CA GLU A 19 -9.39 6.40 21.59
C GLU A 19 -9.14 5.30 20.53
N TYR A 20 -7.86 5.06 20.21
CA TYR A 20 -7.39 4.06 19.25
C TYR A 20 -6.61 2.92 19.91
N GLY A 21 -6.64 2.80 21.25
CA GLY A 21 -5.91 1.77 22.01
C GLY A 21 -4.40 1.99 22.00
N VAL A 22 -3.98 3.26 22.01
CA VAL A 22 -2.56 3.66 22.02
C VAL A 22 -2.30 4.50 23.27
N ALA A 23 -1.37 4.05 24.11
CA ALA A 23 -0.94 4.74 25.31
C ALA A 23 0.54 5.14 25.20
N TRP A 24 0.90 6.25 25.83
CA TRP A 24 2.30 6.66 25.99
C TRP A 24 2.77 6.32 27.40
N ASP A 25 3.80 5.50 27.51
CA ASP A 25 4.47 5.22 28.76
C ASP A 25 5.54 6.29 29.02
N PHE A 26 5.36 7.05 30.10
CA PHE A 26 6.27 8.13 30.47
C PHE A 26 7.60 7.62 31.05
N ASP A 27 7.61 6.43 31.65
CA ASP A 27 8.82 5.86 32.26
C ASP A 27 9.76 5.31 31.20
N SER A 28 9.22 4.50 30.28
CA SER A 28 10.02 3.94 29.18
C SER A 28 10.15 4.84 27.96
N GLN A 29 9.38 5.94 27.90
CA GLN A 29 9.26 6.83 26.74
C GLN A 29 8.90 6.09 25.45
N LYS A 30 7.97 5.14 25.53
CA LYS A 30 7.53 4.31 24.40
C LYS A 30 6.01 4.27 24.29
N LEU A 31 5.54 3.99 23.07
CA LEU A 31 4.14 3.69 22.83
C LEU A 31 3.83 2.25 23.20
N ILE A 32 2.72 2.08 23.92
CA ILE A 32 2.05 0.81 24.16
C ILE A 32 0.83 0.77 23.25
N VAL A 33 0.69 -0.33 22.52
CA VAL A 33 -0.44 -0.56 21.62
C VAL A 33 -1.09 -1.87 22.02
N ASP A 34 -2.36 -1.80 22.44
CA ASP A 34 -3.09 -2.97 22.96
C ASP A 34 -3.36 -3.99 21.85
N ASP A 35 -3.97 -3.52 20.76
CA ASP A 35 -4.23 -4.32 19.56
C ASP A 35 -4.01 -3.49 18.29
N LEU A 36 -2.93 -3.82 17.58
CA LEU A 36 -2.58 -3.20 16.30
C LEU A 36 -3.69 -3.36 15.24
N ARG A 37 -4.40 -4.49 15.20
CA ARG A 37 -5.48 -4.71 14.23
C ARG A 37 -6.67 -3.83 14.55
N PHE A 38 -7.05 -3.75 15.82
CA PHE A 38 -8.11 -2.86 16.28
C PHE A 38 -7.81 -1.40 15.92
N MET A 39 -6.61 -0.91 16.27
CA MET A 39 -6.18 0.45 15.96
C MET A 39 -6.25 0.74 14.45
N GLN A 40 -5.68 -0.14 13.63
CA GLN A 40 -5.69 0.05 12.17
C GLN A 40 -7.11 0.02 11.59
N ASN A 41 -7.99 -0.86 12.09
CA ASN A 41 -9.38 -0.91 11.65
C ASN A 41 -10.13 0.39 11.99
N ARG A 42 -9.93 0.92 13.21
CA ARG A 42 -10.52 2.20 13.64
C ARG A 42 -10.05 3.35 12.76
N LEU A 43 -8.74 3.45 12.51
CA LEU A 43 -8.20 4.46 11.59
C LEU A 43 -8.78 4.30 10.18
N ALA A 44 -8.89 3.06 9.68
CA ALA A 44 -9.43 2.78 8.36
C ALA A 44 -10.90 3.20 8.23
N LYS A 45 -11.73 2.95 9.25
CA LYS A 45 -13.13 3.42 9.28
C LYS A 45 -13.23 4.95 9.17
N HIS A 46 -12.27 5.67 9.74
CA HIS A 46 -12.20 7.12 9.61
C HIS A 46 -11.69 7.56 8.22
N THR A 47 -10.66 6.92 7.68
CA THR A 47 -10.00 7.40 6.44
C THR A 47 -10.61 6.87 5.15
N ASN A 48 -11.10 5.63 5.15
CA ASN A 48 -11.53 4.91 3.94
C ASN A 48 -13.04 5.02 3.69
N SER A 49 -13.82 5.50 4.67
CA SER A 49 -15.29 5.64 4.58
C SER A 49 -15.77 6.61 3.50
N LYS A 50 -14.90 7.49 2.99
CA LYS A 50 -15.20 8.40 1.87
C LYS A 50 -15.70 7.67 0.62
N GLY A 51 -15.35 6.40 0.45
CA GLY A 51 -15.83 5.58 -0.67
C GLY A 51 -17.29 5.15 -0.55
N LEU A 52 -17.83 5.06 0.67
CA LEU A 52 -19.18 4.55 0.93
C LEU A 52 -20.27 5.43 0.32
N LYS A 53 -20.00 6.72 0.10
CA LYS A 53 -20.93 7.62 -0.60
C LYS A 53 -21.23 7.19 -2.05
N TYR A 54 -20.39 6.33 -2.63
CA TYR A 54 -20.58 5.78 -3.98
C TYR A 54 -21.14 4.35 -3.98
N GLU A 55 -21.57 3.84 -2.83
CA GLU A 55 -22.08 2.48 -2.69
C GLU A 55 -23.29 2.20 -3.58
N GLU A 56 -24.28 3.10 -3.59
CA GLU A 56 -25.48 2.92 -4.42
C GLU A 56 -25.16 2.86 -5.92
N GLU A 57 -24.13 3.59 -6.36
CA GLU A 57 -23.70 3.60 -7.77
C GLU A 57 -22.94 2.32 -8.15
N PHE A 58 -22.11 1.79 -7.25
CA PHE A 58 -21.14 0.74 -7.59
C PHE A 58 -21.34 -0.60 -6.90
N LYS A 59 -22.33 -0.77 -6.02
CA LYS A 59 -22.63 -2.08 -5.39
C LYS A 59 -22.83 -3.19 -6.41
N ASN A 60 -23.42 -2.87 -7.56
CA ASN A 60 -23.65 -3.82 -8.65
C ASN A 60 -22.38 -4.20 -9.43
N CYS A 61 -21.26 -3.49 -9.23
CA CYS A 61 -19.96 -3.88 -9.75
C CYS A 61 -19.33 -5.01 -8.91
N LEU A 62 -19.79 -5.24 -7.68
CA LEU A 62 -19.39 -6.39 -6.89
C LEU A 62 -20.20 -7.62 -7.33
N ALA A 63 -19.56 -8.78 -7.29
CA ALA A 63 -20.23 -10.04 -7.57
C ALA A 63 -21.07 -10.46 -6.36
N LYS A 64 -22.15 -11.18 -6.61
CA LYS A 64 -22.78 -12.06 -5.62
C LYS A 64 -22.07 -13.42 -5.63
N PRO A 65 -22.10 -14.19 -4.52
CA PRO A 65 -21.44 -15.49 -4.47
C PRO A 65 -21.87 -16.45 -5.60
N GLU A 66 -23.15 -16.44 -5.98
CA GLU A 66 -23.71 -17.26 -7.06
C GLU A 66 -23.29 -16.84 -8.48
N GLU A 67 -22.77 -15.62 -8.65
CA GLU A 67 -22.26 -15.14 -9.95
C GLU A 67 -20.82 -15.62 -10.21
N ILE A 68 -20.19 -16.31 -9.26
CA ILE A 68 -18.79 -16.76 -9.36
C ILE A 68 -18.72 -18.26 -9.62
N ASP A 69 -18.34 -18.62 -10.84
CA ASP A 69 -17.75 -19.93 -11.14
C ASP A 69 -16.23 -19.83 -10.94
N ILE A 70 -15.74 -20.45 -9.85
CA ILE A 70 -14.34 -20.31 -9.41
C ILE A 70 -13.36 -20.79 -10.50
N LEU A 71 -13.73 -21.84 -11.24
CA LEU A 71 -12.88 -22.41 -12.29
C LEU A 71 -12.85 -21.55 -13.55
N LYS A 72 -13.87 -20.73 -13.77
CA LYS A 72 -13.96 -19.80 -14.91
C LYS A 72 -13.36 -18.43 -14.66
N ILE A 73 -12.98 -18.09 -13.43
CA ILE A 73 -12.36 -16.79 -13.10
C ILE A 73 -11.23 -16.48 -14.09
N ASN A 74 -11.35 -15.35 -14.78
CA ASN A 74 -10.38 -14.88 -15.76
C ASN A 74 -10.19 -13.36 -15.67
N PRO A 75 -9.12 -12.87 -15.02
CA PRO A 75 -8.96 -11.45 -14.77
C PRO A 75 -8.51 -10.65 -15.99
N TYR A 76 -9.09 -9.46 -16.19
CA TYR A 76 -8.57 -8.42 -17.06
C TYR A 76 -8.36 -7.10 -16.30
N LEU A 77 -7.50 -6.23 -16.84
CA LEU A 77 -7.06 -5.01 -16.15
C LEU A 77 -7.62 -3.75 -16.80
N GLU A 78 -8.19 -2.87 -15.98
CA GLU A 78 -8.51 -1.51 -16.37
C GLU A 78 -7.68 -0.51 -15.58
N VAL A 79 -7.02 0.41 -16.29
CA VAL A 79 -6.33 1.52 -15.64
C VAL A 79 -7.33 2.61 -15.29
N VAL A 80 -7.28 3.08 -14.05
CA VAL A 80 -8.11 4.18 -13.56
C VAL A 80 -7.67 5.50 -14.17
N ASN A 81 -8.39 5.95 -15.20
CA ASN A 81 -8.14 7.21 -15.90
C ASN A 81 -9.38 8.13 -15.92
N THR A 82 -10.59 7.57 -15.88
CA THR A 82 -11.84 8.34 -15.91
C THR A 82 -12.32 8.72 -14.51
N GLN A 83 -13.26 9.67 -14.43
CA GLN A 83 -13.89 10.03 -13.16
C GLN A 83 -14.62 8.83 -12.54
N LYS A 84 -15.46 8.14 -13.32
CA LYS A 84 -16.20 6.96 -12.88
C LYS A 84 -15.28 5.85 -12.32
N GLN A 85 -14.16 5.58 -12.99
CA GLN A 85 -13.17 4.62 -12.49
C GLN A 85 -12.50 5.07 -11.19
N ARG A 86 -12.28 6.38 -10.99
CA ARG A 86 -11.75 6.91 -9.73
C ARG A 86 -12.75 6.75 -8.59
N GLU A 87 -14.04 6.90 -8.88
CA GLU A 87 -15.12 6.76 -7.91
C GLU A 87 -15.28 5.29 -7.51
N LEU A 88 -15.32 4.37 -8.48
CA LEU A 88 -15.29 2.92 -8.23
C LEU A 88 -14.04 2.50 -7.45
N TRP A 89 -12.86 3.00 -7.83
CA TRP A 89 -11.64 2.76 -7.06
C TRP A 89 -11.78 3.22 -5.61
N THR A 90 -12.37 4.40 -5.38
CA THR A 90 -12.56 4.96 -4.04
C THR A 90 -13.57 4.13 -3.24
N TYR A 91 -14.66 3.69 -3.86
CA TYR A 91 -15.59 2.74 -3.26
C TYR A 91 -14.89 1.43 -2.86
N ALA A 92 -14.12 0.82 -3.78
CA ALA A 92 -13.38 -0.41 -3.52
C ALA A 92 -12.37 -0.28 -2.36
N THR A 93 -11.75 0.88 -2.17
CA THR A 93 -10.82 1.09 -1.04
C THR A 93 -11.51 1.05 0.33
N SER A 94 -12.84 1.19 0.39
CA SER A 94 -13.59 1.12 1.66
C SER A 94 -13.52 -0.26 2.33
N PHE A 95 -13.26 -1.32 1.56
CA PHE A 95 -13.12 -2.70 2.06
C PHE A 95 -11.79 -3.00 2.76
N TRP A 96 -10.81 -2.07 2.74
CA TRP A 96 -9.54 -2.26 3.42
C TRP A 96 -9.65 -1.93 4.90
N SER A 97 -9.19 -2.85 5.76
CA SER A 97 -9.14 -2.69 7.22
C SER A 97 -7.96 -1.85 7.72
N ILE A 98 -7.27 -1.15 6.82
CA ILE A 98 -6.07 -0.33 7.10
C ILE A 98 -6.18 0.98 6.32
N PRO A 99 -5.73 2.11 6.87
CA PRO A 99 -5.77 3.39 6.19
C PRO A 99 -5.08 3.36 4.81
N VAL A 100 -5.84 3.72 3.78
CA VAL A 100 -5.32 3.87 2.42
C VAL A 100 -4.83 5.30 2.26
N THR A 101 -3.52 5.47 2.09
CA THR A 101 -2.92 6.81 2.02
C THR A 101 -3.00 7.40 0.61
N THR A 102 -3.30 8.70 0.56
CA THR A 102 -3.13 9.54 -0.63
C THR A 102 -1.65 9.92 -0.76
N GLY A 103 -0.83 8.97 -1.23
CA GLY A 103 0.60 9.23 -1.43
C GLY A 103 0.87 10.24 -2.56
N TYR A 104 2.11 10.72 -2.61
CA TYR A 104 2.61 11.65 -3.63
C TYR A 104 3.54 10.93 -4.62
N GLY A 105 3.87 11.58 -5.73
CA GLY A 105 4.75 11.04 -6.76
C GLY A 105 4.02 10.23 -7.83
N ARG A 106 4.76 9.34 -8.51
CA ARG A 106 4.22 8.45 -9.54
C ARG A 106 3.19 7.53 -8.93
N ARG A 107 2.03 7.41 -9.59
CA ARG A 107 0.94 6.54 -9.17
C ARG A 107 0.21 5.94 -10.36
N ILE A 108 -0.11 4.66 -10.26
CA ILE A 108 -0.93 3.95 -11.22
C ILE A 108 -1.92 3.10 -10.41
N ARG A 109 -3.16 3.07 -10.85
CA ARG A 109 -4.26 2.38 -10.17
C ARG A 109 -4.93 1.47 -11.20
N PHE A 110 -5.14 0.23 -10.82
CA PHE A 110 -5.76 -0.78 -11.66
C PHE A 110 -6.98 -1.36 -10.96
N LEU A 111 -8.09 -1.38 -11.68
CA LEU A 111 -9.25 -2.21 -11.38
C LEU A 111 -9.03 -3.56 -12.05
N VAL A 112 -9.32 -4.65 -11.34
CA VAL A 112 -9.22 -6.01 -11.88
C VAL A 112 -10.61 -6.59 -11.94
N PHE A 113 -11.10 -6.83 -13.14
CA PHE A 113 -12.43 -7.38 -13.38
C PHE A 113 -12.33 -8.83 -13.85
N ASP A 114 -13.39 -9.59 -13.62
CA ASP A 114 -13.52 -10.94 -14.15
C ASP A 114 -14.23 -10.90 -15.51
N GLU A 115 -13.63 -11.49 -16.54
CA GLU A 115 -14.25 -11.62 -17.86
C GLU A 115 -15.55 -12.45 -17.81
N GLN A 116 -15.70 -13.36 -16.84
CA GLN A 116 -16.85 -14.25 -16.79
C GLN A 116 -18.18 -13.51 -16.51
N ASN A 117 -18.14 -12.47 -15.68
CA ASN A 117 -19.34 -11.81 -15.15
C ASN A 117 -19.21 -10.27 -15.11
N ASN A 118 -18.08 -9.73 -15.59
CA ASN A 118 -17.81 -8.29 -15.61
C ASN A 118 -17.84 -7.63 -14.21
N LYS A 119 -17.56 -8.41 -13.15
CA LYS A 119 -17.53 -7.95 -11.75
C LYS A 119 -16.11 -7.68 -11.29
N LEU A 120 -15.96 -6.76 -10.35
CA LEU A 120 -14.69 -6.38 -9.77
C LEU A 120 -14.15 -7.52 -8.88
N ILE A 121 -13.04 -8.12 -9.29
CA ILE A 121 -12.28 -9.09 -8.46
C ILE A 121 -11.56 -8.36 -7.34
N GLY A 122 -10.94 -7.23 -7.67
CA GLY A 122 -10.12 -6.49 -6.73
C GLY A 122 -9.43 -5.31 -7.36
N ILE A 123 -8.52 -4.72 -6.59
CA ILE A 123 -7.76 -3.55 -7.01
C ILE A 123 -6.28 -3.71 -6.64
N PHE A 124 -5.41 -3.04 -7.39
CA PHE A 124 -4.06 -2.80 -6.94
C PHE A 124 -3.54 -1.44 -7.41
N GLY A 125 -2.70 -0.84 -6.59
CA GLY A 125 -2.13 0.48 -6.83
C GLY A 125 -0.62 0.45 -6.67
N LEU A 126 0.07 0.97 -7.68
CA LEU A 126 1.52 1.17 -7.66
C LEU A 126 1.82 2.63 -7.34
N SER A 127 2.80 2.87 -6.48
CA SER A 127 3.33 4.20 -6.22
C SER A 127 4.85 4.21 -6.15
N ASP A 128 5.44 5.40 -6.19
CA ASP A 128 6.86 5.56 -5.85
C ASP A 128 7.19 4.86 -4.52
N PRO A 129 8.32 4.13 -4.46
CA PRO A 129 8.71 3.46 -3.23
C PRO A 129 9.13 4.43 -2.14
N ILE A 130 9.04 3.95 -0.90
CA ILE A 130 9.59 4.67 0.26
C ILE A 130 11.10 4.82 0.08
N ILE A 131 11.62 6.05 0.06
CA ILE A 131 13.05 6.32 -0.21
C ILE A 131 14.00 5.72 0.85
N GLY A 132 13.58 5.68 2.11
CA GLY A 132 14.35 5.17 3.25
C GLY A 132 13.78 3.87 3.80
N LEU A 133 13.78 2.80 2.99
CA LEU A 133 13.28 1.49 3.41
C LEU A 133 14.45 0.53 3.63
N GLY A 134 14.95 0.49 4.87
CA GLY A 134 16.18 -0.25 5.23
C GLY A 134 16.18 -1.71 4.81
N VAL A 135 15.08 -2.45 5.01
CA VAL A 135 14.96 -3.87 4.64
C VAL A 135 15.11 -4.11 3.12
N ARG A 136 14.63 -3.18 2.29
CA ARG A 136 14.85 -3.22 0.84
C ARG A 136 16.29 -2.86 0.52
N ASP A 137 16.76 -1.74 1.06
CA ASP A 137 18.05 -1.19 0.71
C ASP A 137 19.18 -2.18 1.05
N GLN A 138 19.06 -2.90 2.17
CA GLN A 138 19.96 -4.00 2.55
C GLN A 138 19.86 -5.22 1.64
N TYR A 139 18.65 -5.55 1.15
CA TYR A 139 18.45 -6.68 0.25
C TYR A 139 19.00 -6.44 -1.16
N ILE A 140 18.86 -5.21 -1.67
CA ILE A 140 19.38 -4.82 -2.99
C ILE A 140 20.89 -4.57 -2.95
N THR A 141 21.44 -4.26 -1.76
CA THR A 141 22.86 -3.96 -1.52
C THR A 141 23.39 -2.75 -2.30
N TRP A 142 22.51 -1.83 -2.69
CA TRP A 142 22.91 -0.63 -3.42
C TRP A 142 23.53 0.45 -2.51
N THR A 143 24.38 1.27 -3.10
CA THR A 143 24.90 2.51 -2.49
C THR A 143 23.83 3.60 -2.51
N LYS A 144 24.12 4.72 -1.83
CA LYS A 144 23.23 5.88 -1.83
C LYS A 144 23.01 6.44 -3.24
N ASP A 145 24.05 6.48 -4.06
CA ASP A 145 24.00 7.08 -5.40
C ASP A 145 23.26 6.16 -6.37
N GLN A 146 23.58 4.85 -6.36
CA GLN A 146 22.81 3.84 -7.10
C GLN A 146 21.32 3.89 -6.73
N LYS A 147 20.98 4.02 -5.45
CA LYS A 147 19.58 4.18 -5.02
C LYS A 147 18.94 5.44 -5.60
N LEU A 148 19.60 6.60 -5.52
CA LEU A 148 19.04 7.86 -6.02
C LEU A 148 18.77 7.80 -7.54
N GLU A 149 19.62 7.09 -8.27
CA GLU A 149 19.45 6.85 -9.70
C GLU A 149 18.32 5.84 -9.98
N ARG A 150 18.45 4.62 -9.44
CA ARG A 150 17.73 3.41 -9.85
C ARG A 150 16.46 3.11 -9.06
N LEU A 151 16.18 3.80 -7.95
CA LEU A 151 14.89 3.68 -7.26
C LEU A 151 13.70 4.07 -8.17
N TYR A 152 13.96 4.88 -9.19
CA TYR A 152 12.98 5.19 -10.23
C TYR A 152 12.49 3.95 -10.99
N ASN A 153 13.27 2.89 -11.06
CA ASN A 153 12.92 1.64 -11.74
C ASN A 153 12.15 0.66 -10.84
N CYS A 154 11.85 1.09 -9.61
CA CYS A 154 11.08 0.35 -8.63
C CYS A 154 9.71 1.00 -8.39
N MET A 155 8.70 0.19 -8.05
CA MET A 155 7.40 0.65 -7.55
C MET A 155 6.95 -0.13 -6.33
N THR A 156 6.23 0.51 -5.42
CA THR A 156 5.57 -0.17 -4.30
C THR A 156 4.10 -0.38 -4.63
N ALA A 157 3.63 -1.62 -4.53
CA ALA A 157 2.22 -1.95 -4.47
C ALA A 157 1.67 -1.56 -3.10
N TYR A 158 1.25 -0.30 -2.96
CA TYR A 158 0.82 0.31 -1.70
C TYR A 158 -0.55 -0.19 -1.24
N ILE A 159 -1.33 -0.72 -2.17
CA ILE A 159 -2.60 -1.40 -1.94
C ILE A 159 -2.73 -2.51 -2.96
N LEU A 160 -3.11 -3.70 -2.52
CA LEU A 160 -3.49 -4.81 -3.39
C LEU A 160 -4.34 -5.81 -2.61
N GLY A 161 -5.33 -6.41 -3.29
CA GLY A 161 -6.23 -7.38 -2.68
C GLY A 161 -7.54 -7.50 -3.43
N ALA A 162 -8.24 -8.60 -3.19
CA ALA A 162 -9.57 -8.85 -3.71
C ALA A 162 -10.65 -8.19 -2.83
N VAL A 163 -11.71 -7.72 -3.47
CA VAL A 163 -12.92 -7.25 -2.79
C VAL A 163 -13.86 -8.44 -2.53
N PRO A 164 -14.85 -8.31 -1.62
CA PRO A 164 -15.87 -9.33 -1.45
C PRO A 164 -16.68 -9.56 -2.73
N PRO A 165 -17.11 -10.81 -3.01
CA PRO A 165 -16.79 -12.06 -2.33
C PRO A 165 -15.54 -12.77 -2.89
N TYR A 166 -14.83 -12.19 -3.87
CA TYR A 166 -13.60 -12.77 -4.43
C TYR A 166 -12.48 -12.96 -3.41
N ASN A 167 -12.50 -12.21 -2.31
CA ASN A 167 -11.61 -12.41 -1.16
C ASN A 167 -11.80 -13.79 -0.48
N LEU A 168 -12.96 -14.43 -0.62
CA LEU A 168 -13.26 -15.77 -0.09
C LEU A 168 -12.66 -16.90 -0.93
N VAL A 169 -12.35 -16.63 -2.20
CA VAL A 169 -11.82 -17.62 -3.17
C VAL A 169 -10.35 -17.40 -3.48
N LEU A 170 -9.58 -16.93 -2.49
CA LEU A 170 -8.14 -16.65 -2.64
C LEU A 170 -7.83 -15.64 -3.75
N GLY A 171 -8.78 -14.77 -4.10
CA GLY A 171 -8.63 -13.76 -5.16
C GLY A 171 -7.47 -12.81 -4.91
N SER A 172 -7.12 -12.51 -3.65
CA SER A 172 -5.96 -11.64 -3.35
C SER A 172 -4.62 -12.22 -3.86
N LYS A 173 -4.49 -13.55 -3.96
CA LYS A 173 -3.31 -14.18 -4.61
C LYS A 173 -3.30 -13.93 -6.10
N LEU A 174 -4.46 -14.01 -6.76
CA LEU A 174 -4.62 -13.68 -8.17
C LEU A 174 -4.27 -12.21 -8.42
N ILE A 175 -4.80 -11.29 -7.60
CA ILE A 175 -4.46 -9.86 -7.69
C ILE A 175 -2.95 -9.65 -7.56
N ALA A 176 -2.27 -10.32 -6.63
CA ALA A 176 -0.81 -10.24 -6.50
C ALA A 176 -0.05 -10.75 -7.75
N LEU A 177 -0.59 -11.74 -8.47
CA LEU A 177 -0.03 -12.19 -9.76
C LEU A 177 -0.34 -11.22 -10.90
N CYS A 178 -1.49 -10.52 -10.88
CA CYS A 178 -1.83 -9.52 -11.89
C CYS A 178 -0.81 -8.38 -12.00
N LEU A 179 -0.04 -8.11 -10.94
CA LEU A 179 1.05 -7.12 -10.99
C LEU A 179 2.17 -7.52 -11.98
N MET A 180 2.28 -8.81 -12.30
CA MET A 180 3.24 -9.36 -13.26
C MET A 180 2.69 -9.45 -14.69
N PHE A 181 1.45 -9.02 -14.94
CA PHE A 181 0.89 -9.04 -16.29
C PHE A 181 1.70 -8.11 -17.21
N PRO A 182 1.98 -8.52 -18.47
CA PRO A 182 2.68 -7.69 -19.44
C PRO A 182 2.10 -6.28 -19.59
N GLU A 183 0.78 -6.16 -19.49
CA GLU A 183 0.01 -4.92 -19.57
C GLU A 183 0.45 -3.90 -18.50
N VAL A 184 0.83 -4.35 -17.30
CA VAL A 184 1.27 -3.47 -16.20
C VAL A 184 2.59 -2.80 -16.56
N ARG A 185 3.58 -3.59 -16.99
CA ARG A 185 4.89 -3.06 -17.42
C ARG A 185 4.73 -2.15 -18.64
N LYS A 186 3.95 -2.57 -19.63
CA LYS A 186 3.67 -1.77 -20.83
C LYS A 186 3.06 -0.42 -20.44
N HIS A 187 2.05 -0.42 -19.57
CA HIS A 187 1.40 0.82 -19.15
C HIS A 187 2.35 1.73 -18.35
N PHE A 188 3.18 1.17 -17.47
CA PHE A 188 4.19 1.95 -16.75
C PHE A 188 5.17 2.64 -17.71
N TYR A 189 5.71 1.90 -18.68
CA TYR A 189 6.62 2.44 -19.68
C TYR A 189 5.98 3.56 -20.49
N GLU A 190 4.79 3.33 -21.05
CA GLU A 190 4.06 4.33 -21.83
C GLU A 190 3.77 5.61 -21.04
N LYS A 191 3.44 5.47 -19.76
CA LYS A 191 3.14 6.61 -18.90
C LYS A 191 4.36 7.49 -18.59
N TYR A 192 5.56 6.90 -18.56
CA TYR A 192 6.76 7.57 -18.02
C TYR A 192 7.95 7.72 -18.98
N LYS A 193 8.00 7.03 -20.13
CA LYS A 193 9.16 7.00 -21.06
C LYS A 193 9.70 8.36 -21.54
N ASN A 194 8.84 9.38 -21.57
CA ASN A 194 9.18 10.74 -22.04
C ASN A 194 8.92 11.80 -20.96
N ARG A 195 8.94 11.42 -19.68
CA ARG A 195 8.63 12.33 -18.57
C ARG A 195 9.92 12.78 -17.88
N VAL A 196 10.17 14.08 -17.96
CA VAL A 196 11.23 14.72 -17.17
C VAL A 196 10.82 14.70 -15.69
N SER A 197 11.70 14.15 -14.86
CA SER A 197 11.52 14.11 -13.41
C SER A 197 11.53 15.52 -12.82
N ILE A 198 10.52 15.87 -12.03
CA ILE A 198 10.38 17.22 -11.45
C ILE A 198 11.56 17.55 -10.51
N ILE A 199 12.07 16.55 -9.79
CA ILE A 199 13.13 16.74 -8.80
C ILE A 199 14.52 16.78 -9.45
N SER A 200 14.85 15.79 -10.28
CA SER A 200 16.17 15.67 -10.90
C SER A 200 16.31 16.40 -12.23
N GLY A 201 15.22 16.86 -12.86
CA GLY A 201 15.27 17.52 -14.17
C GLY A 201 15.69 16.59 -15.33
N GLN A 202 15.82 15.29 -15.07
CA GLN A 202 16.29 14.29 -16.03
C GLN A 202 15.14 13.45 -16.58
N ASN A 203 15.22 13.06 -17.85
CA ASN A 203 14.40 11.99 -18.40
C ASN A 203 15.05 10.65 -18.02
N LYS A 204 14.40 9.90 -17.13
CA LYS A 204 14.91 8.63 -16.62
C LYS A 204 14.32 7.46 -17.43
N GLN A 205 15.11 6.41 -17.63
CA GLN A 205 14.63 5.19 -18.28
C GLN A 205 13.46 4.58 -17.51
N ALA A 206 12.31 4.45 -18.16
CA ALA A 206 11.05 4.05 -17.54
C ALA A 206 10.86 2.53 -17.48
N ASP A 207 11.90 1.83 -17.04
CA ASP A 207 11.88 0.37 -16.91
C ASP A 207 11.40 -0.05 -15.52
N LEU A 208 10.26 -0.73 -15.46
CA LEU A 208 9.74 -1.31 -14.22
C LEU A 208 10.35 -2.69 -13.98
N VAL A 209 11.48 -2.73 -13.28
CA VAL A 209 12.24 -3.98 -13.05
C VAL A 209 11.89 -4.66 -11.73
N TYR A 210 11.37 -3.90 -10.77
CA TYR A 210 11.17 -4.36 -9.40
C TYR A 210 9.90 -3.78 -8.79
N ILE A 211 9.08 -4.64 -8.20
CA ILE A 211 7.90 -4.27 -7.43
C ILE A 211 8.06 -4.78 -6.01
N ASP A 212 7.73 -3.97 -5.03
CA ASP A 212 7.62 -4.43 -3.64
C ASP A 212 6.26 -4.20 -3.02
N THR A 213 6.02 -4.83 -1.87
CA THR A 213 4.86 -4.53 -1.04
C THR A 213 5.16 -4.82 0.43
N LEU A 214 4.25 -4.36 1.28
CA LEU A 214 4.31 -4.52 2.73
C LEU A 214 3.09 -5.30 3.21
N GLY A 215 3.33 -6.44 3.87
CA GLY A 215 2.35 -7.16 4.64
C GLY A 215 1.92 -6.33 5.84
N ALA A 216 0.63 -5.98 5.84
CA ALA A 216 -0.03 -5.20 6.86
C ALA A 216 0.30 -5.62 8.29
N PHE A 217 0.05 -6.87 8.65
CA PHE A 217 0.20 -7.38 10.02
C PHE A 217 1.33 -8.42 10.06
N GLY A 218 2.52 -8.01 9.64
CA GLY A 218 3.67 -8.89 9.50
C GLY A 218 3.62 -9.73 8.22
N LYS A 219 3.87 -11.04 8.34
CA LYS A 219 3.92 -11.96 7.20
C LYS A 219 2.49 -12.24 6.70
N SER A 220 2.22 -11.91 5.44
CA SER A 220 0.94 -12.14 4.76
C SER A 220 0.89 -13.49 4.05
N ALA A 221 -0.24 -14.20 4.18
CA ALA A 221 -0.52 -15.44 3.47
C ALA A 221 -0.69 -15.24 1.95
N ILE A 222 -1.00 -14.00 1.51
CA ILE A 222 -1.19 -13.66 0.08
C ILE A 222 0.07 -14.04 -0.71
N TYR A 223 1.23 -13.57 -0.27
CA TYR A 223 2.49 -13.75 -0.98
C TYR A 223 3.21 -15.06 -0.64
N ASN A 224 2.71 -15.82 0.33
CA ASN A 224 3.35 -17.07 0.74
C ASN A 224 3.30 -18.10 -0.40
N ARG A 225 4.49 -18.62 -0.78
CA ARG A 225 4.71 -19.57 -1.88
C ARG A 225 4.13 -19.12 -3.22
N LEU A 226 3.95 -17.81 -3.42
CA LEU A 226 3.40 -17.26 -4.64
C LEU A 226 4.54 -17.01 -5.63
N MET A 227 4.39 -17.45 -6.89
CA MET A 227 5.40 -17.30 -7.94
C MET A 227 5.98 -15.87 -7.97
N ASN A 228 7.32 -15.78 -8.04
CA ASN A 228 8.11 -14.55 -8.05
C ASN A 228 7.95 -13.61 -6.85
N TRP A 229 7.12 -13.93 -5.86
CA TRP A 229 7.03 -13.16 -4.61
C TRP A 229 7.91 -13.78 -3.53
N LYS A 230 8.87 -13.01 -3.02
CA LYS A 230 9.82 -13.47 -2.00
C LYS A 230 9.70 -12.63 -0.74
N PHE A 231 9.52 -13.29 0.40
CA PHE A 231 9.63 -12.65 1.71
C PHE A 231 11.10 -12.37 2.02
N ILE A 232 11.40 -11.15 2.42
CA ILE A 232 12.79 -10.69 2.66
C ILE A 232 13.05 -10.47 4.15
N GLY A 233 12.10 -9.88 4.87
CA GLY A 233 12.28 -9.54 6.27
C GLY A 233 11.20 -8.60 6.79
N TYR A 234 11.47 -7.94 7.90
CA TYR A 234 10.54 -7.04 8.56
C TYR A 234 11.02 -5.58 8.51
N THR A 235 10.09 -4.64 8.47
CA THR A 235 10.39 -3.22 8.71
C THR A 235 10.63 -2.95 10.19
N LYS A 236 11.23 -1.81 10.53
CA LYS A 236 11.45 -1.37 11.92
C LYS A 236 10.16 -0.95 12.66
N GLY A 237 9.04 -0.83 11.96
CA GLY A 237 7.74 -0.47 12.56
C GLY A 237 7.54 0.99 12.95
N GLN A 238 8.20 1.91 12.24
CA GLN A 238 7.96 3.34 12.39
C GLN A 238 6.76 3.79 11.53
N SER A 239 5.89 4.62 12.10
CA SER A 239 4.71 5.19 11.44
C SER A 239 4.40 6.57 12.01
N HIS A 240 3.77 7.42 11.21
CA HIS A 240 3.12 8.65 11.69
C HIS A 240 1.59 8.56 11.68
N LEU A 241 1.03 7.47 11.13
CA LEU A 241 -0.40 7.41 10.79
C LEU A 241 -1.29 7.46 12.03
N HIS A 242 -0.86 6.88 13.14
CA HIS A 242 -1.60 6.92 14.41
C HIS A 242 -1.74 8.33 14.99
N ILE A 243 -0.91 9.30 14.56
CA ILE A 243 -1.02 10.71 14.95
C ILE A 243 -1.65 11.56 13.84
N THR A 244 -1.33 11.27 12.57
CA THR A 244 -1.84 12.09 11.47
C THR A 244 -3.27 11.76 11.08
N ALA A 245 -3.69 10.50 11.23
CA ALA A 245 -4.99 10.01 10.77
C ALA A 245 -6.06 9.96 11.89
N ASN A 246 -5.67 10.13 13.17
CA ASN A 246 -6.63 10.31 14.27
C ASN A 246 -7.02 11.78 14.50
N GLY A 247 -6.56 12.69 13.63
CA GLY A 247 -6.82 14.13 13.74
C GLY A 247 -5.94 14.87 14.75
N SER A 248 -4.87 14.27 15.26
CA SER A 248 -3.86 14.97 16.08
C SER A 248 -2.88 15.80 15.24
N TRP A 249 -2.93 15.71 13.91
CA TRP A 249 -2.15 16.58 13.02
C TRP A 249 -2.40 18.07 13.26
N GLU A 250 -3.65 18.45 13.50
CA GLU A 250 -4.02 19.85 13.76
C GLU A 250 -3.45 20.33 15.11
N LEU A 251 -3.39 19.45 16.11
CA LEU A 251 -2.77 19.73 17.41
C LEU A 251 -1.26 19.99 17.26
N ILE A 252 -0.58 19.18 16.45
CA ILE A 252 0.85 19.35 16.14
C ILE A 252 1.11 20.70 15.46
N LYS A 253 0.26 21.14 14.54
CA LYS A 253 0.44 22.43 13.87
C LYS A 253 0.29 23.62 14.82
N GLN A 254 -0.51 23.53 15.89
CA GLN A 254 -0.66 24.62 16.87
C GLN A 254 0.64 24.95 17.62
N VAL A 255 1.57 23.98 17.72
CA VAL A 255 2.81 24.14 18.48
C VAL A 255 4.04 24.36 17.62
N VAL A 256 3.88 24.28 16.30
CA VAL A 256 4.95 24.50 15.31
C VAL A 256 4.67 25.82 14.60
N PRO A 257 5.66 26.74 14.46
CA PRO A 257 5.46 27.97 13.70
C PRO A 257 5.05 27.68 12.25
N GLU A 258 4.09 28.45 11.72
CA GLU A 258 3.58 28.27 10.34
C GLU A 258 4.69 28.38 9.29
N THR A 259 5.68 29.25 9.52
CA THR A 259 6.88 29.38 8.66
C THR A 259 7.65 28.07 8.47
N PHE A 260 7.54 27.14 9.41
CA PHE A 260 8.16 25.81 9.34
C PHE A 260 7.40 24.85 8.41
N PHE A 261 6.16 25.17 8.03
CA PHE A 261 5.37 24.36 7.12
C PHE A 261 4.69 25.07 5.95
N ASP A 262 4.77 26.39 5.84
CA ASP A 262 4.25 27.17 4.71
C ASP A 262 5.17 27.15 3.47
N THR A 263 6.40 26.68 3.60
CA THR A 263 7.42 26.73 2.55
C THR A 263 7.36 25.57 1.54
N TYR A 264 6.38 24.68 1.63
CA TYR A 264 6.40 23.42 0.89
C TYR A 264 5.91 23.51 -0.55
N LYS A 265 6.83 23.20 -1.47
CA LYS A 265 6.56 22.94 -2.88
C LYS A 265 6.72 21.44 -3.19
N PHE A 266 6.00 20.95 -4.20
CA PHE A 266 6.18 19.60 -4.73
C PHE A 266 7.68 19.39 -5.06
N GLY A 267 8.27 18.29 -4.58
CA GLY A 267 9.70 17.98 -4.76
C GLY A 267 10.58 18.14 -3.51
N GLN A 268 10.11 18.79 -2.44
CA GLN A 268 10.83 18.88 -1.15
C GLN A 268 10.63 17.66 -0.22
N GLY A 269 10.05 16.59 -0.77
CA GLY A 269 9.93 15.26 -0.21
C GLY A 269 8.77 15.04 0.77
N PRO A 270 8.22 13.81 0.87
CA PRO A 270 7.19 13.42 1.85
C PRO A 270 7.67 13.53 3.32
N ASN A 271 8.97 13.76 3.51
CA ASN A 271 9.61 13.90 4.81
C ASN A 271 9.16 15.16 5.57
N TRP A 272 8.46 16.10 4.92
CA TRP A 272 8.02 17.33 5.59
C TRP A 272 7.03 17.08 6.72
N LYS A 273 6.03 16.21 6.53
CA LYS A 273 5.07 15.86 7.59
C LYS A 273 5.80 15.25 8.78
N LEU A 274 6.77 14.37 8.52
CA LEU A 274 7.63 13.79 9.56
C LEU A 274 8.50 14.84 10.26
N ARG A 275 9.07 15.82 9.53
CA ARG A 275 9.85 16.91 10.14
C ARG A 275 9.00 17.78 11.05
N VAL A 276 7.83 18.22 10.58
CA VAL A 276 6.86 19.01 11.37
C VAL A 276 6.41 18.21 12.59
N LEU A 277 6.08 16.94 12.40
CA LEU A 277 5.68 16.04 13.48
C LEU A 277 6.77 15.87 14.54
N LYS A 278 8.01 15.59 14.14
CA LYS A 278 9.16 15.51 15.06
C LYS A 278 9.38 16.82 15.81
N LYS A 279 9.28 17.97 15.13
CA LYS A 279 9.40 19.28 15.77
C LYS A 279 8.28 19.49 16.80
N GLY A 280 7.02 19.26 16.42
CA GLY A 280 5.88 19.43 17.32
C GLY A 280 5.91 18.49 18.52
N LEU A 281 6.30 17.22 18.33
CA LEU A 281 6.48 16.27 19.43
C LEU A 281 7.54 16.74 20.43
N ARG A 282 8.69 17.24 19.95
CA ARG A 282 9.72 17.83 20.82
C ARG A 282 9.20 19.07 21.56
N GLU A 283 8.42 19.92 20.90
CA GLU A 283 7.81 21.10 21.54
C GLU A 283 6.81 20.76 22.66
N LEU A 284 6.19 19.57 22.58
CA LEU A 284 5.28 18.99 23.59
C LEU A 284 6.02 18.14 24.66
N GLY A 285 7.34 18.00 24.54
CA GLY A 285 8.16 17.22 25.47
C GLY A 285 8.10 15.71 25.26
N PHE A 286 7.74 15.24 24.06
CA PHE A 286 7.80 13.83 23.68
C PHE A 286 9.09 13.49 22.93
N SER A 287 9.56 12.25 23.09
CA SER A 287 10.66 11.71 22.29
C SER A 287 10.17 11.31 20.88
N GLU A 288 11.11 11.07 19.96
CA GLU A 288 10.77 10.58 18.62
C GLU A 288 10.23 9.15 18.61
N ASP A 289 10.34 8.41 19.72
CA ASP A 289 9.77 7.06 19.85
C ASP A 289 8.24 7.06 19.83
N MET A 290 7.60 8.23 19.90
CA MET A 290 6.19 8.39 19.55
C MET A 290 5.90 7.98 18.10
N LEU A 291 6.90 7.88 17.22
CA LEU A 291 6.77 7.34 15.86
C LEU A 291 7.01 5.83 15.79
N SER A 292 7.53 5.23 16.85
CA SER A 292 7.91 3.82 16.95
C SER A 292 6.78 3.00 17.58
N ILE A 293 5.74 2.68 16.80
CA ILE A 293 4.57 1.91 17.26
C ILE A 293 4.80 0.38 17.29
N GLY A 294 6.04 -0.07 17.09
CA GLY A 294 6.38 -1.50 17.05
C GLY A 294 5.75 -2.27 15.87
N TRP A 295 5.12 -1.57 14.92
CA TRP A 295 4.32 -2.19 13.87
C TRP A 295 5.18 -2.71 12.71
N GLN A 296 5.85 -3.82 12.93
CA GLN A 296 6.69 -4.45 11.91
C GLN A 296 5.83 -5.03 10.78
N ARG A 297 6.07 -4.54 9.56
CA ARG A 297 5.41 -5.02 8.34
C ARG A 297 6.33 -6.01 7.62
N GLY A 298 5.78 -7.10 7.10
CA GLY A 298 6.55 -8.04 6.30
C GLY A 298 6.89 -7.45 4.93
N TYR A 299 8.15 -7.42 4.55
CA TYR A 299 8.60 -6.90 3.26
C TYR A 299 8.70 -8.02 2.22
N TYR A 300 8.13 -7.77 1.04
CA TYR A 300 8.12 -8.71 -0.05
C TYR A 300 8.62 -8.06 -1.33
N SER A 301 9.40 -8.82 -2.08
CA SER A 301 9.92 -8.44 -3.39
C SER A 301 9.23 -9.26 -4.50
N CYS A 302 9.00 -8.62 -5.64
CA CYS A 302 8.50 -9.20 -6.87
C CYS A 302 9.32 -8.65 -8.03
N THR A 303 10.11 -9.51 -8.68
CA THR A 303 11.09 -9.09 -9.70
C THR A 303 10.53 -9.34 -11.10
N ILE A 304 10.61 -8.32 -11.97
CA ILE A 304 10.04 -8.32 -13.32
C ILE A 304 11.11 -8.59 -14.39
N ALA A 305 12.37 -8.26 -14.09
CA ALA A 305 13.54 -8.64 -14.87
C ALA A 305 14.28 -9.82 -14.20
N GLU A 306 14.96 -10.63 -15.01
CA GLU A 306 15.88 -11.68 -14.53
C GLU A 306 17.12 -11.03 -13.89
N ASN A 307 17.76 -10.10 -14.61
CA ASN A 307 18.92 -9.33 -14.16
C ASN A 307 18.54 -8.07 -13.34
N TRP A 308 17.45 -8.15 -12.57
CA TRP A 308 16.91 -7.00 -11.85
C TRP A 308 17.94 -6.41 -10.87
N GLN A 309 18.79 -7.23 -10.27
CA GLN A 309 19.75 -6.78 -9.26
C GLN A 309 20.90 -6.05 -9.94
N GLU A 310 21.52 -6.64 -10.95
CA GLU A 310 22.58 -6.07 -11.78
C GLU A 310 22.13 -4.73 -12.39
N TYR A 311 20.88 -4.66 -12.86
CA TYR A 311 20.31 -3.42 -13.39
C TYR A 311 20.15 -2.34 -12.32
N LEU A 312 19.69 -2.69 -11.11
CA LEU A 312 19.54 -1.74 -10.00
C LEU A 312 20.88 -1.33 -9.36
N LEU A 313 21.91 -2.15 -9.52
CA LEU A 313 23.29 -1.86 -9.12
C LEU A 313 24.05 -1.06 -10.20
N GLY A 314 23.48 -0.88 -11.40
CA GLY A 314 24.13 -0.18 -12.51
C GLY A 314 25.21 -1.01 -13.20
N GLU A 315 25.29 -2.31 -12.92
CA GLU A 315 26.15 -3.28 -13.61
C GLU A 315 25.60 -3.60 -15.02
N SER A 316 24.29 -3.41 -15.22
CA SER A 316 23.64 -3.43 -16.53
C SER A 316 22.78 -2.18 -16.75
N ASN A 317 22.77 -1.69 -18.00
CA ASN A 317 21.90 -0.61 -18.44
C ASN A 317 20.69 -1.10 -19.26
N GLN A 318 20.52 -2.41 -19.41
CA GLN A 318 19.41 -3.00 -20.16
C GLN A 318 18.74 -4.11 -19.34
N PRO A 319 17.43 -4.02 -19.09
CA PRO A 319 16.69 -5.06 -18.39
C PRO A 319 16.48 -6.29 -19.29
N GLN A 320 16.78 -7.47 -18.75
CA GLN A 320 16.45 -8.77 -19.32
C GLN A 320 15.12 -9.24 -18.73
N TRP A 321 14.08 -9.18 -19.52
CA TRP A 321 12.72 -9.37 -19.02
C TRP A 321 12.36 -10.84 -18.77
N LYS A 322 11.70 -11.12 -17.64
CA LYS A 322 11.09 -12.42 -17.40
C LYS A 322 9.97 -12.70 -18.41
N ILE A 323 9.80 -13.96 -18.78
CA ILE A 323 8.68 -14.41 -19.62
C ILE A 323 7.45 -14.60 -18.72
N LEU A 324 6.68 -13.53 -18.55
CA LEU A 324 5.47 -13.50 -17.72
C LEU A 324 4.24 -13.48 -18.63
N ASP A 325 3.66 -14.65 -18.87
CA ASP A 325 2.43 -14.76 -19.64
C ASP A 325 1.19 -14.75 -18.74
N ARG A 326 0.19 -13.95 -19.12
CA ARG A 326 -1.06 -13.78 -18.37
C ARG A 326 -1.75 -15.12 -18.13
N ASN A 327 -1.92 -15.93 -19.17
CA ASN A 327 -2.64 -17.20 -19.08
C ASN A 327 -1.88 -18.22 -18.23
N LYS A 328 -0.54 -18.25 -18.34
CA LYS A 328 0.30 -19.09 -17.46
C LYS A 328 0.20 -18.69 -16.00
N LEU A 329 0.17 -17.39 -15.68
CA LEU A 329 0.02 -16.91 -14.30
C LEU A 329 -1.35 -17.28 -13.72
N ILE A 330 -2.42 -17.13 -14.49
CA ILE A 330 -3.78 -17.51 -14.09
C ILE A 330 -3.87 -19.03 -13.89
N LYS A 331 -3.33 -19.82 -14.83
CA LYS A 331 -3.29 -21.28 -14.72
C LYS A 331 -2.51 -21.72 -13.47
N TYR A 332 -1.34 -21.14 -13.22
CA TYR A 332 -0.57 -21.40 -12.01
C TYR A 332 -1.40 -21.12 -10.75
N TRP A 333 -2.14 -20.01 -10.71
CA TRP A 333 -3.03 -19.72 -9.58
C TRP A 333 -4.11 -20.79 -9.40
N LYS A 334 -4.77 -21.19 -10.48
CA LYS A 334 -5.79 -22.24 -10.45
C LYS A 334 -5.22 -23.55 -9.94
N ASP A 335 -4.13 -24.03 -10.54
CA ASP A 335 -3.52 -25.32 -10.22
C ASP A 335 -3.00 -25.39 -8.78
N GLN A 336 -2.35 -24.33 -8.28
CA GLN A 336 -1.70 -24.37 -6.97
C GLN A 336 -2.64 -24.05 -5.81
N TRP A 337 -3.63 -23.18 -6.04
CA TRP A 337 -4.43 -22.60 -4.97
C TRP A 337 -5.89 -23.01 -5.02
N ILE A 338 -6.49 -23.03 -6.21
CA ILE A 338 -7.93 -23.28 -6.39
C ILE A 338 -8.24 -24.76 -6.43
N ILE A 339 -7.70 -25.52 -7.39
CA ILE A 339 -8.02 -26.94 -7.58
C ILE A 339 -7.85 -27.75 -6.28
N PRO A 340 -6.75 -27.61 -5.51
CA PRO A 340 -6.57 -28.38 -4.29
C PRO A 340 -7.54 -28.02 -3.15
N ARG A 341 -8.33 -26.96 -3.30
CA ARG A 341 -9.20 -26.40 -2.24
C ARG A 341 -10.62 -26.14 -2.75
N LEU A 342 -10.97 -26.60 -3.95
CA LEU A 342 -12.16 -26.18 -4.66
C LEU A 342 -13.41 -26.34 -3.80
N ASP A 343 -13.64 -27.54 -3.26
CA ASP A 343 -14.79 -27.84 -2.38
C ASP A 343 -14.90 -26.86 -1.21
N LYS A 344 -13.77 -26.53 -0.58
CA LYS A 344 -13.75 -25.60 0.56
C LYS A 344 -14.06 -24.16 0.14
N LEU A 345 -13.55 -23.75 -1.02
CA LEU A 345 -13.79 -22.41 -1.56
C LEU A 345 -15.26 -22.25 -2.00
N GLU A 346 -15.85 -23.29 -2.60
CA GLU A 346 -17.29 -23.33 -2.91
C GLU A 346 -18.14 -23.29 -1.64
N GLU A 347 -17.79 -24.07 -0.61
CA GLU A 347 -18.47 -24.04 0.69
C GLU A 347 -18.45 -22.61 1.29
N ASN A 348 -17.32 -21.93 1.22
CA ASN A 348 -17.19 -20.55 1.71
C ASN A 348 -18.14 -19.59 0.98
N LEU A 349 -18.26 -19.69 -0.36
CA LEU A 349 -19.21 -18.89 -1.13
C LEU A 349 -20.66 -19.20 -0.76
N ARG A 350 -21.00 -20.49 -0.60
CA ARG A 350 -22.38 -20.93 -0.25
C ARG A 350 -22.80 -20.44 1.15
N LYS A 351 -21.91 -20.43 2.13
CA LYS A 351 -22.22 -19.95 3.50
C LYS A 351 -22.51 -18.46 3.56
N THR A 352 -21.92 -17.66 2.68
CA THR A 352 -22.21 -16.22 2.61
C THR A 352 -23.61 -15.97 2.04
N LYS A 353 -24.09 -16.81 1.12
CA LYS A 353 -25.44 -16.73 0.54
C LYS A 353 -26.57 -16.87 1.57
N SER A 354 -26.34 -17.55 2.70
CA SER A 354 -27.36 -17.76 3.75
C SER A 354 -27.44 -16.64 4.79
N LEU A 355 -26.65 -15.57 4.65
CA LEU A 355 -26.57 -14.46 5.61
C LEU A 355 -27.14 -13.13 5.07
N ASP A 356 -27.53 -13.11 3.79
CA ASP A 356 -28.29 -12.04 3.12
C ASP A 356 -29.74 -12.54 2.92
#